data_AF-A0A497I2G4-F1
#
_entry.id   AF-A0A497I2G4-F1
#
_cell.length_a   1.000
_cell.length_b   1.000
_cell.length_c   1.000
_cell.angle_alpha   90.00
_cell.angle_beta   90.00
_cell.angle_gamma   90.00
#
_symmetry.space_group_name_H-M   'P 1'
#
loop_
_entity.id
_entity.type
_entity.pdbx_description
1 polymer ?
#
loop_
_entity_poly.entity_id
_entity_poly.type
_entity_poly.pdbx_seq_one_letter_code
_entity_poly.pdbx_strand_id
1 'polypeptide(L)'
;MSVKRRYYVFHEDDFTLSWIDKEVSKKISEYFVRNDFEEVNVDDLVKVMNEGIRNPNIDITIVFSHDVIPDKLLDKPSSPTPNSLFRRFLNVGHTIIWLGDVPGWYMGIGGEKKPLQPQPASIQNLIGIDRPLRTDERVVTAKPTVYGLLFGIKSWGGKRPHSLSVQSGFHMIPLAVGVDGVHGFICSPRQMLWGLSGLVRLYDFHLI
;
A
#
# COMPACT_ATOMS: atom_id res chain seq x y z
N MET A 1 6.97 -28.53 -4.25
CA MET A 1 6.03 -27.72 -5.06
C MET A 1 6.63 -26.33 -5.21
N SER A 2 6.70 -25.78 -6.42
CA SER A 2 7.20 -24.42 -6.65
C SER A 2 6.07 -23.42 -6.45
N VAL A 3 6.32 -22.34 -5.72
CA VAL A 3 5.39 -21.21 -5.61
C VAL A 3 5.46 -20.41 -6.92
N LYS A 4 4.31 -20.14 -7.55
CA LYS A 4 4.23 -19.32 -8.77
C LYS A 4 4.05 -17.86 -8.38
N ARG A 5 4.97 -17.00 -8.79
CA ARG A 5 4.86 -15.55 -8.59
C ARG A 5 4.01 -14.92 -9.68
N ARG A 6 3.18 -13.95 -9.31
CA ARG A 6 2.38 -13.13 -10.23
C ARG A 6 2.44 -11.67 -9.83
N TYR A 7 2.47 -10.79 -10.82
CA TYR A 7 2.72 -9.38 -10.67
C TYR A 7 1.61 -8.59 -11.35
N TYR A 8 0.98 -7.68 -10.60
CA TYR A 8 -0.13 -6.88 -11.09
C TYR A 8 0.08 -5.41 -10.75
N VAL A 9 -0.43 -4.53 -11.59
CA VAL A 9 -0.55 -3.10 -11.29
C VAL A 9 -2.01 -2.70 -11.36
N PHE A 10 -2.52 -2.11 -10.28
CA PHE A 10 -3.87 -1.56 -10.23
C PHE A 10 -3.86 -0.16 -10.80
N HIS A 11 -4.58 0.04 -11.90
CA HIS A 11 -4.80 1.32 -12.55
C HIS A 11 -6.21 1.37 -13.16
N GLU A 12 -6.89 2.51 -13.03
CA GLU A 12 -8.18 2.76 -13.66
C GLU A 12 -8.32 4.25 -13.97
N ASP A 13 -8.42 4.59 -15.26
CA ASP A 13 -8.29 5.96 -15.80
C ASP A 13 -9.16 7.01 -15.09
N ASP A 14 -10.37 6.65 -14.67
CA ASP A 14 -11.35 7.54 -14.04
C ASP A 14 -11.56 7.28 -12.55
N PHE A 15 -10.68 6.48 -11.94
CA PHE A 15 -10.73 6.24 -10.51
C PHE A 15 -10.16 7.40 -9.71
N THR A 16 -10.66 7.56 -8.49
CA THR A 16 -10.23 8.64 -7.60
C THR A 16 -8.74 8.58 -7.28
N LEU A 17 -8.13 9.75 -7.09
CA LEU A 17 -6.73 9.98 -6.72
C LEU A 17 -6.67 11.13 -5.70
N SER A 18 -5.57 11.24 -4.95
CA SER A 18 -5.33 12.40 -4.07
C SER A 18 -3.92 12.99 -4.17
N TRP A 19 -2.88 12.20 -3.97
CA TRP A 19 -1.46 12.63 -3.95
C TRP A 19 -0.69 12.23 -5.20
N ILE A 20 -1.35 11.48 -6.10
CA ILE A 20 -0.78 11.06 -7.37
C ILE A 20 -1.62 11.68 -8.48
N ASP A 21 -0.97 12.41 -9.37
CA ASP A 21 -1.65 12.99 -10.54
C ASP A 21 -2.08 11.89 -11.52
N LYS A 22 -3.19 12.09 -12.25
CA LYS A 22 -3.70 11.11 -13.23
C LYS A 22 -2.62 10.67 -14.22
N GLU A 23 -1.89 11.63 -14.78
CA GLU A 23 -0.82 11.34 -15.74
C GLU A 23 0.32 10.54 -15.10
N VAL A 24 0.62 10.79 -13.82
CA VAL A 24 1.66 10.07 -13.09
C VAL A 24 1.21 8.65 -12.76
N SER A 25 -0.03 8.46 -12.30
CA SER A 25 -0.63 7.13 -12.08
C SER A 25 -0.55 6.28 -13.35
N LYS A 26 -0.91 6.86 -14.50
CA LYS A 26 -0.81 6.19 -15.80
C LYS A 26 0.63 5.83 -16.16
N LYS A 27 1.59 6.75 -16.02
CA LYS A 27 3.02 6.47 -16.28
C LYS A 27 3.58 5.38 -15.38
N ILE A 28 3.14 5.32 -14.12
CA ILE A 28 3.47 4.23 -13.19
C ILE A 28 2.94 2.91 -13.73
N SER A 29 1.67 2.85 -14.14
CA SER A 29 1.08 1.63 -14.72
C SER A 29 1.83 1.18 -15.98
N GLU A 30 2.04 2.07 -16.94
CA GLU A 30 2.78 1.81 -18.18
C GLU A 30 4.23 1.34 -17.92
N TYR A 31 4.87 1.84 -16.86
CA TYR A 31 6.18 1.34 -16.45
C TYR A 31 6.09 -0.12 -16.00
N PHE A 32 5.16 -0.47 -15.11
CA PHE A 32 5.03 -1.84 -14.60
C PHE A 32 4.58 -2.82 -15.70
N VAL A 33 3.66 -2.42 -16.58
CA VAL A 33 3.23 -3.24 -17.73
C VAL A 33 4.42 -3.57 -18.65
N ARG A 34 5.30 -2.61 -18.92
CA ARG A 34 6.54 -2.85 -19.68
C ARG A 34 7.53 -3.77 -18.98
N ASN A 35 7.35 -4.04 -17.70
CA ASN A 35 8.17 -4.93 -16.88
C ASN A 35 7.40 -6.19 -16.46
N ASP A 36 6.51 -6.69 -17.34
CA ASP A 36 5.78 -7.96 -17.21
C ASP A 36 4.74 -8.01 -16.06
N PHE A 37 4.26 -6.86 -15.61
CA PHE A 37 3.09 -6.81 -14.73
C PHE A 37 1.81 -6.79 -15.57
N GLU A 38 0.76 -7.43 -15.07
CA GLU A 38 -0.58 -7.36 -15.66
C GLU A 38 -1.34 -6.17 -15.07
N GLU A 39 -1.83 -5.26 -15.93
CA GLU A 39 -2.70 -4.16 -15.49
C GLU A 39 -4.10 -4.68 -15.17
N VAL A 40 -4.67 -4.26 -14.04
CA VAL A 40 -6.02 -4.63 -13.60
C VAL A 40 -6.81 -3.40 -13.16
N ASN A 41 -8.09 -3.35 -13.54
CA ASN A 41 -9.07 -2.41 -12.99
C ASN A 41 -9.59 -2.91 -11.62
N VAL A 42 -10.52 -2.17 -10.98
CA VAL A 42 -11.03 -2.57 -9.66
C VAL A 42 -11.73 -3.95 -9.67
N ASP A 43 -12.48 -4.29 -10.72
CA ASP A 43 -13.21 -5.56 -10.78
C ASP A 43 -12.26 -6.75 -10.95
N ASP A 44 -11.23 -6.61 -11.78
CA ASP A 44 -10.21 -7.63 -11.96
C ASP A 44 -9.28 -7.72 -10.73
N LEU A 45 -9.02 -6.61 -10.06
CA LEU A 45 -8.31 -6.58 -8.77
C LEU A 45 -9.04 -7.42 -7.71
N VAL A 46 -10.37 -7.31 -7.61
CA VAL A 46 -11.18 -8.14 -6.70
C VAL A 46 -11.03 -9.63 -7.04
N LYS A 47 -11.03 -10.00 -8.32
CA LYS A 47 -10.86 -11.40 -8.76
C LYS A 47 -9.46 -11.92 -8.40
N VAL A 48 -8.42 -11.16 -8.72
CA VAL A 48 -7.01 -11.50 -8.45
C VAL A 48 -6.78 -11.71 -6.96
N MET A 49 -7.27 -10.81 -6.11
CA MET A 49 -7.13 -10.96 -4.65
C MET A 49 -7.87 -12.19 -4.12
N ASN A 50 -9.07 -12.48 -4.62
CA ASN A 50 -9.81 -13.68 -4.23
C ASN A 50 -9.13 -14.98 -4.70
N GLU A 51 -8.53 -14.99 -5.90
CA GLU A 51 -7.73 -16.13 -6.37
C GLU A 51 -6.52 -16.36 -5.46
N GLY A 52 -5.79 -15.29 -5.14
CA GLY A 52 -4.69 -15.27 -4.17
C GLY A 52 -5.02 -16.00 -2.88
N ILE A 53 -6.09 -15.54 -2.23
CA ILE A 53 -6.53 -16.08 -0.93
C ILE A 53 -6.89 -17.57 -1.00
N ARG A 54 -7.40 -18.05 -2.14
CA ARG A 54 -7.83 -19.45 -2.32
C ARG A 54 -6.69 -20.39 -2.68
N ASN A 55 -5.55 -19.88 -3.16
CA ASN A 55 -4.48 -20.69 -3.71
C ASN A 55 -3.16 -20.48 -2.93
N PRO A 56 -2.76 -21.43 -2.08
CA PRO A 56 -1.55 -21.29 -1.26
C PRO A 56 -0.24 -21.42 -2.05
N ASN A 57 -0.30 -21.82 -3.33
CA ASN A 57 0.87 -22.03 -4.18
C ASN A 57 1.18 -20.82 -5.08
N ILE A 58 0.51 -19.69 -4.87
CA ILE A 58 0.79 -18.44 -5.58
C ILE A 58 1.28 -17.37 -4.61
N ASP A 59 2.16 -16.51 -5.10
CA ASP A 59 2.61 -15.32 -4.42
C ASP A 59 2.33 -14.12 -5.32
N ILE A 60 1.39 -13.27 -4.90
CA ILE A 60 0.91 -12.14 -5.68
C ILE A 60 1.52 -10.85 -5.11
N THR A 61 2.11 -10.05 -5.98
CA THR A 61 2.46 -8.65 -5.67
C THR A 61 1.61 -7.72 -6.52
N ILE A 62 0.95 -6.76 -5.86
CA ILE A 62 0.09 -5.77 -6.52
C ILE A 62 0.66 -4.38 -6.24
N VAL A 63 1.00 -3.63 -7.28
CA VAL A 63 1.35 -2.21 -7.18
C VAL A 63 0.08 -1.39 -7.30
N PHE A 64 -0.17 -0.51 -6.33
CA PHE A 64 -1.23 0.48 -6.42
C PHE A 64 -0.64 1.75 -7.05
N SER A 65 -1.02 2.04 -8.30
CA SER A 65 -0.67 3.32 -8.94
C SER A 65 -1.57 4.47 -8.47
N HIS A 66 -2.63 4.13 -7.74
CA HIS A 66 -3.53 5.06 -7.04
C HIS A 66 -3.24 5.07 -5.54
N ASP A 67 -3.35 6.24 -4.90
CA ASP A 67 -3.14 6.41 -3.45
C ASP A 67 -4.45 6.31 -2.65
N VAL A 68 -5.39 5.48 -3.12
CA VAL A 68 -6.70 5.28 -2.51
C VAL A 68 -7.04 3.79 -2.47
N ILE A 69 -7.75 3.35 -1.43
CA ILE A 69 -8.28 1.98 -1.38
C ILE A 69 -9.65 1.97 -2.07
N PRO A 70 -9.88 1.12 -3.09
CA PRO A 70 -11.23 0.93 -3.63
C PRO A 70 -12.18 0.35 -2.58
N ASP A 71 -13.37 0.93 -2.47
CA ASP A 71 -14.44 0.49 -1.56
C ASP A 71 -14.78 -1.00 -1.71
N LYS A 72 -14.72 -1.54 -2.93
CA LYS A 72 -14.93 -2.97 -3.23
C LYS A 72 -13.92 -3.90 -2.54
N LEU A 73 -12.79 -3.39 -2.03
CA LEU A 73 -11.82 -4.17 -1.25
C LEU A 73 -12.14 -4.21 0.25
N LEU A 74 -13.18 -3.49 0.67
CA LEU A 74 -13.60 -3.34 2.06
C LEU A 74 -14.94 -4.03 2.30
N ASP A 75 -15.06 -4.73 3.43
CA ASP A 75 -16.31 -5.40 3.81
C ASP A 75 -17.38 -4.40 4.29
N LYS A 76 -16.95 -3.37 5.03
CA LYS A 76 -17.79 -2.29 5.53
C LYS A 76 -17.06 -0.97 5.31
N PRO A 77 -17.26 -0.26 4.18
CA PRO A 77 -16.51 0.96 3.87
C PRO A 77 -16.48 2.03 4.98
N SER A 78 -17.55 2.16 5.77
CA SER A 78 -17.63 3.10 6.90
C SER A 78 -17.03 2.59 8.22
N SER A 79 -16.64 1.32 8.30
CA SER A 79 -16.10 0.69 9.51
C SER A 79 -15.44 -0.66 9.17
N PRO A 80 -14.43 -0.68 8.29
CA PRO A 80 -13.95 -1.95 7.75
C PRO A 80 -13.30 -2.79 8.84
N THR A 81 -13.47 -4.10 8.71
CA THR A 81 -12.98 -5.07 9.69
C THR A 81 -11.85 -5.91 9.08
N PRO A 82 -11.19 -6.75 9.88
CA PRO A 82 -10.23 -7.70 9.34
C PRO A 82 -10.78 -8.69 8.28
N ASN A 83 -12.10 -8.73 8.06
CA ASN A 83 -12.73 -9.50 6.99
C ASN A 83 -12.70 -8.81 5.61
N SER A 84 -12.30 -7.54 5.55
CA SER A 84 -12.06 -6.83 4.30
C SER A 84 -11.11 -7.63 3.38
N LEU A 85 -11.40 -7.64 2.08
CA LEU A 85 -10.61 -8.37 1.08
C LEU A 85 -9.14 -7.95 1.13
N PHE A 86 -8.91 -6.63 1.25
CA PHE A 86 -7.58 -6.04 1.41
C PHE A 86 -6.79 -6.68 2.58
N ARG A 87 -7.42 -6.80 3.77
CA ARG A 87 -6.80 -7.42 4.95
C ARG A 87 -6.52 -8.90 4.72
N ARG A 88 -7.51 -9.64 4.20
CA ARG A 88 -7.42 -11.09 4.00
C ARG A 88 -6.33 -11.47 3.00
N PHE A 89 -6.13 -10.64 1.98
CA PHE A 89 -5.05 -10.79 1.01
C PHE A 89 -3.67 -10.70 1.68
N LEU A 90 -3.47 -9.73 2.57
CA LEU A 90 -2.22 -9.62 3.35
C LEU A 90 -2.06 -10.75 4.36
N ASN A 91 -3.15 -11.26 4.96
CA ASN A 91 -3.11 -12.36 5.92
C ASN A 91 -2.54 -13.66 5.35
N VAL A 92 -2.81 -13.96 4.08
CA VAL A 92 -2.27 -15.15 3.42
C VAL A 92 -0.81 -14.98 2.97
N GLY A 93 -0.25 -13.78 3.10
CA GLY A 93 1.16 -13.49 2.86
C GLY A 93 1.49 -12.89 1.49
N HIS A 94 0.50 -12.36 0.78
CA HIS A 94 0.72 -11.59 -0.45
C HIS A 94 1.20 -10.16 -0.18
N THR A 95 1.59 -9.46 -1.23
CA THR A 95 2.23 -8.15 -1.13
C THR A 95 1.45 -7.07 -1.86
N ILE A 96 1.32 -5.91 -1.21
CA ILE A 96 0.81 -4.69 -1.82
C ILE A 96 1.90 -3.63 -1.74
N ILE A 97 2.28 -3.07 -2.88
CA ILE A 97 3.17 -1.92 -2.96
C ILE A 97 2.30 -0.68 -3.09
N TRP A 98 2.40 0.19 -2.08
CA TRP A 98 1.65 1.42 -1.97
C TRP A 98 2.53 2.62 -2.30
N LEU A 99 2.04 3.45 -3.22
CA LEU A 99 2.67 4.69 -3.64
C LEU A 99 1.78 5.86 -3.20
N GLY A 100 2.39 6.98 -2.80
CA GLY A 100 1.68 8.20 -2.41
C GLY A 100 1.53 8.39 -0.90
N ASP A 101 0.35 8.85 -0.46
CA ASP A 101 0.10 9.23 0.94
C ASP A 101 0.05 8.03 1.89
N VAL A 102 -0.48 8.22 3.09
CA VAL A 102 -0.69 7.18 4.09
C VAL A 102 -1.69 6.15 3.57
N PRO A 103 -1.34 4.85 3.56
CA PRO A 103 -2.26 3.82 3.14
C PRO A 103 -3.55 3.83 3.97
N GLY A 104 -4.70 3.80 3.27
CA GLY A 104 -6.01 3.84 3.91
C GLY A 104 -6.44 5.22 4.43
N TRP A 105 -5.69 6.28 4.13
CA TRP A 105 -6.12 7.65 4.42
C TRP A 105 -7.28 8.10 3.54
N TYR A 106 -7.32 7.61 2.30
CA TYR A 106 -8.37 7.88 1.32
C TYR A 106 -9.02 6.59 0.81
N MET A 107 -10.32 6.68 0.53
CA MET A 107 -11.12 5.61 -0.05
C MET A 107 -11.77 6.10 -1.35
N GLY A 108 -11.65 5.31 -2.40
CA GLY A 108 -12.27 5.57 -3.69
C GLY A 108 -13.57 4.78 -3.86
N ILE A 109 -14.59 5.42 -4.41
CA ILE A 109 -15.84 4.76 -4.85
C ILE A 109 -15.86 4.78 -6.38
N GLY A 110 -16.23 3.66 -6.99
CA GLY A 110 -16.34 3.55 -8.44
C GLY A 110 -17.27 4.63 -9.03
N GLY A 111 -16.80 5.33 -10.06
CA GLY A 111 -17.54 6.39 -10.74
C GLY A 111 -17.50 7.77 -10.06
N GLU A 112 -16.96 7.87 -8.84
CA GLU A 112 -16.73 9.16 -8.18
C GLU A 112 -15.41 9.79 -8.63
N LYS A 113 -15.38 11.12 -8.72
CA LYS A 113 -14.15 11.86 -9.11
C LYS A 113 -13.28 12.28 -7.93
N LYS A 114 -13.82 12.24 -6.72
CA LYS A 114 -13.10 12.64 -5.49
C LYS A 114 -13.13 11.50 -4.48
N PRO A 115 -12.01 11.21 -3.81
CA PRO A 115 -12.01 10.24 -2.73
C PRO A 115 -12.86 10.74 -1.56
N LEU A 116 -13.45 9.81 -0.81
CA LEU A 116 -14.16 10.15 0.40
C LEU A 116 -13.18 10.62 1.50
N GLN A 117 -13.57 11.66 2.24
CA GLN A 117 -12.87 12.20 3.40
C GLN A 117 -13.88 12.87 4.36
N PRO A 118 -13.69 12.81 5.70
CA PRO A 118 -12.68 12.04 6.44
C PRO A 118 -13.01 10.55 6.53
N GLN A 119 -11.99 9.69 6.61
CA GLN A 119 -12.19 8.24 6.78
C GLN A 119 -12.22 7.82 8.26
N PRO A 120 -12.93 6.74 8.59
CA PRO A 120 -12.81 6.09 9.90
C PRO A 120 -11.35 5.69 10.17
N ALA A 121 -10.88 5.89 11.40
CA ALA A 121 -9.54 5.45 11.80
C ALA A 121 -9.32 3.93 11.61
N SER A 122 -10.42 3.14 11.56
CA SER A 122 -10.35 1.71 11.30
C SER A 122 -9.76 1.36 9.92
N ILE A 123 -9.87 2.23 8.90
CA ILE A 123 -9.28 1.95 7.58
C ILE A 123 -7.75 1.93 7.64
N GLN A 124 -7.14 2.95 8.26
CA GLN A 124 -5.70 3.03 8.46
C GLN A 124 -5.20 1.85 9.33
N ASN A 125 -6.00 1.53 10.35
CA ASN A 125 -5.75 0.42 11.25
C ASN A 125 -5.92 -0.98 10.62
N LEU A 126 -6.50 -1.12 9.41
CA LEU A 126 -6.62 -2.42 8.73
C LEU A 126 -5.26 -3.09 8.53
N ILE A 127 -4.21 -2.30 8.41
CA ILE A 127 -2.85 -2.76 8.12
C ILE A 127 -1.95 -2.65 9.36
N GLY A 128 -2.53 -2.40 10.53
CA GLY A 128 -1.83 -2.37 11.82
C GLY A 128 -0.95 -1.14 12.04
N ILE A 129 -1.04 -0.12 11.19
CA ILE A 129 -0.40 1.17 11.40
C ILE A 129 -1.40 2.18 11.95
N ASP A 130 -0.94 3.03 12.85
CA ASP A 130 -1.71 4.19 13.31
C ASP A 130 -1.52 5.36 12.34
N ARG A 131 -2.23 6.46 12.58
CA ARG A 131 -2.08 7.73 11.86
C ARG A 131 -0.62 8.22 11.87
N PRO A 132 -0.19 9.00 10.86
CA PRO A 132 1.14 9.60 10.85
C PRO A 132 1.32 10.51 12.08
N LEU A 133 2.56 10.64 12.55
CA LEU A 133 2.94 11.48 13.69
C LEU A 133 2.69 12.97 13.43
N ARG A 134 2.64 13.36 12.15
CA ARG A 134 2.27 14.71 11.69
C ARG A 134 1.68 14.69 10.29
N THR A 135 0.87 15.70 10.00
CA THR A 135 0.18 15.90 8.71
C THR A 135 0.49 17.27 8.09
N ASP A 136 1.49 17.99 8.61
CA ASP A 136 1.93 19.29 8.08
C ASP A 136 2.80 19.14 6.82
N GLU A 137 3.07 20.24 6.11
CA GLU A 137 3.85 20.21 4.86
C GLU A 137 5.38 20.22 5.08
N ARG A 138 5.84 20.08 6.33
CA ARG A 138 7.26 20.10 6.65
C ARG A 138 7.97 18.89 6.02
N VAL A 139 9.11 19.15 5.40
CA VAL A 139 9.93 18.12 4.76
C VAL A 139 11.12 17.77 5.65
N VAL A 140 11.37 16.48 5.83
CA VAL A 140 12.55 15.95 6.53
C VAL A 140 13.27 14.97 5.62
N THR A 141 14.60 14.94 5.65
CA THR A 141 15.38 13.96 4.91
C THR A 141 15.15 12.56 5.47
N ALA A 142 14.49 11.71 4.69
CA ALA A 142 14.38 10.29 4.93
C ALA A 142 15.64 9.59 4.40
N LYS A 143 16.29 8.79 5.25
CA LYS A 143 17.46 8.00 4.90
C LYS A 143 17.11 6.51 4.94
N PRO A 144 17.58 5.72 3.95
CA PRO A 144 17.33 4.28 3.94
C PRO A 144 17.95 3.61 5.17
N THR A 145 17.27 2.62 5.72
CA THR A 145 17.84 1.68 6.70
C THR A 145 18.69 0.64 5.98
N VAL A 146 19.32 -0.28 6.73
CA VAL A 146 20.03 -1.44 6.13
C VAL A 146 19.08 -2.23 5.22
N TYR A 147 17.84 -2.47 5.66
CA TYR A 147 16.83 -3.14 4.82
C TYR A 147 16.49 -2.30 3.59
N GLY A 148 16.31 -0.99 3.73
CA GLY A 148 16.05 -0.11 2.59
C GLY A 148 17.18 -0.13 1.56
N LEU A 149 18.45 -0.18 2.00
CA LEU A 149 19.60 -0.28 1.11
C LEU A 149 19.62 -1.61 0.33
N LEU A 150 19.20 -2.73 0.95
CA LEU A 150 19.06 -4.02 0.25
C LEU A 150 18.02 -3.96 -0.89
N PHE A 151 17.02 -3.08 -0.78
CA PHE A 151 16.03 -2.81 -1.83
C PHE A 151 16.42 -1.68 -2.78
N GLY A 152 17.63 -1.12 -2.64
CA GLY A 152 18.10 -0.02 -3.49
C GLY A 152 17.40 1.32 -3.24
N ILE A 153 16.78 1.51 -2.07
CA ILE A 153 16.10 2.77 -1.71
C ILE A 153 17.14 3.88 -1.51
N LYS A 154 16.89 5.02 -2.16
CA LYS A 154 17.69 6.25 -2.03
C LYS A 154 17.05 7.19 -1.01
N SER A 155 17.80 8.16 -0.52
CA SER A 155 17.25 9.23 0.33
C SER A 155 16.29 10.15 -0.43
N TRP A 156 15.29 10.70 0.26
CA TRP A 156 14.33 11.68 -0.28
C TRP A 156 13.86 12.67 0.81
N GLY A 157 13.05 13.65 0.44
CA GLY A 157 12.36 14.53 1.39
C GLY A 157 10.96 13.99 1.73
N GLY A 158 10.76 13.51 2.95
CA GLY A 158 9.50 12.93 3.42
C GLY A 158 8.65 13.86 4.29
N LYS A 159 7.33 13.61 4.34
CA LYS A 159 6.31 14.48 4.98
C LYS A 159 5.38 13.79 6.00
N ARG A 160 5.20 12.48 5.95
CA ARG A 160 4.19 11.72 6.73
C ARG A 160 4.85 10.59 7.53
N PRO A 161 5.70 10.93 8.51
CA PRO A 161 6.39 9.94 9.32
C PRO A 161 5.42 9.15 10.20
N HIS A 162 5.75 7.89 10.46
CA HIS A 162 5.00 7.00 11.35
C HIS A 162 5.85 6.60 12.56
N SER A 163 5.16 6.19 13.63
CA SER A 163 5.80 5.50 14.74
C SER A 163 6.30 4.12 14.28
N LEU A 164 7.35 3.61 14.93
CA LEU A 164 7.77 2.22 14.78
C LEU A 164 6.79 1.26 15.47
N SER A 165 5.97 1.76 16.40
CA SER A 165 4.96 0.97 17.10
C SER A 165 3.80 0.63 16.15
N VAL A 166 3.46 -0.65 16.09
CA VAL A 166 2.32 -1.18 15.34
C VAL A 166 1.35 -1.90 16.28
N GLN A 167 0.14 -2.15 15.78
CA GLN A 167 -0.86 -2.91 16.53
C GLN A 167 -0.38 -4.33 16.85
N SER A 168 -0.91 -4.90 17.94
CA SER A 168 -0.61 -6.29 18.33
C SER A 168 -0.92 -7.26 17.19
N GLY A 169 0.02 -8.19 16.93
CA GLY A 169 -0.07 -9.14 15.81
C GLY A 169 0.44 -8.61 14.48
N PHE A 170 0.89 -7.35 14.41
CA PHE A 170 1.58 -6.81 13.24
C PHE A 170 3.07 -6.62 13.50
N HIS A 171 3.83 -6.56 12.41
CA HIS A 171 5.26 -6.33 12.40
C HIS A 171 5.64 -5.31 11.35
N MET A 172 6.49 -4.36 11.73
CA MET A 172 7.03 -3.35 10.82
C MET A 172 8.53 -3.58 10.60
N ILE A 173 8.94 -3.59 9.33
CA ILE A 173 10.34 -3.48 8.92
C ILE A 173 10.53 -2.06 8.38
N PRO A 174 11.24 -1.18 9.10
CA PRO A 174 11.50 0.17 8.61
C PRO A 174 12.47 0.11 7.43
N LEU A 175 12.08 0.69 6.31
CA LEU A 175 12.88 0.80 5.09
C LEU A 175 13.59 2.14 5.01
N ALA A 176 13.01 3.20 5.56
CA ALA A 176 13.66 4.50 5.69
C ALA A 176 13.18 5.28 6.91
N VAL A 177 14.08 6.06 7.51
CA VAL A 177 13.83 6.83 8.74
C VAL A 177 14.33 8.27 8.59
N GLY A 178 13.61 9.19 9.23
CA GLY A 178 13.95 10.60 9.40
C GLY A 178 14.20 10.89 10.88
N VAL A 179 14.51 12.14 11.20
CA VAL A 179 14.68 12.57 12.61
C VAL A 179 13.39 12.52 13.43
N ASP A 180 12.26 12.35 12.75
CA ASP A 180 10.90 12.48 13.25
C ASP A 180 10.06 11.20 13.10
N GLY A 181 10.62 10.13 12.52
CA GLY A 181 9.96 8.81 12.47
C GLY A 181 10.31 7.98 11.24
N VAL A 182 9.46 7.00 10.94
CA VAL A 182 9.61 6.06 9.82
C VAL A 182 8.86 6.61 8.60
N HIS A 183 9.55 6.72 7.45
CA HIS A 183 8.98 7.27 6.21
C HIS A 183 8.69 6.20 5.15
N GLY A 184 9.44 5.10 5.18
CA GLY A 184 9.18 3.92 4.33
C GLY A 184 9.23 2.66 5.18
N PHE A 185 8.35 1.70 4.91
CA PHE A 185 8.24 0.49 5.70
C PHE A 185 7.57 -0.66 4.96
N ILE A 186 7.79 -1.88 5.45
CA ILE A 186 6.94 -3.04 5.20
C ILE A 186 6.14 -3.29 6.48
N CYS A 187 4.82 -3.30 6.41
CA CYS A 187 3.96 -3.69 7.52
C CYS A 187 3.25 -5.00 7.19
N SER A 188 3.42 -6.01 8.05
CA SER A 188 2.87 -7.34 7.84
C SER A 188 2.03 -7.80 9.02
N PRO A 189 0.84 -8.36 8.77
CA PRO A 189 0.02 -8.99 9.80
C PRO A 189 0.47 -10.40 10.18
N ARG A 190 1.48 -10.92 9.50
CA ARG A 190 2.00 -12.25 9.70
C ARG A 190 3.39 -12.12 10.28
N GLN A 191 3.61 -12.73 11.43
CA GLN A 191 4.96 -12.85 11.99
C GLN A 191 5.76 -13.80 11.11
N MET A 192 6.37 -13.26 10.06
CA MET A 192 7.36 -13.97 9.27
C MET A 192 8.72 -13.49 9.75
N LEU A 193 9.40 -14.30 10.55
CA LEU A 193 10.83 -14.18 10.71
C LEU A 193 11.43 -14.22 9.29
N TRP A 194 11.92 -13.07 8.81
CA TRP A 194 12.60 -12.89 7.53
C TRP A 194 11.73 -12.88 6.25
N GLY A 195 10.40 -12.86 6.36
CA GLY A 195 9.52 -12.75 5.20
C GLY A 195 9.31 -11.30 4.76
N LEU A 196 9.47 -11.03 3.46
CA LEU A 196 9.27 -9.71 2.85
C LEU A 196 7.91 -9.66 2.14
N SER A 197 6.83 -9.77 2.91
CA SER A 197 5.47 -9.64 2.40
C SER A 197 4.57 -8.86 3.34
N GLY A 198 3.50 -8.31 2.79
CA GLY A 198 2.63 -7.38 3.47
C GLY A 198 2.44 -6.10 2.66
N LEU A 199 2.14 -5.00 3.35
CA LEU A 199 2.03 -3.70 2.74
C LEU A 199 3.40 -3.00 2.75
N VAL A 200 3.88 -2.64 1.58
CA VAL A 200 5.12 -1.88 1.39
C VAL A 200 4.76 -0.44 1.07
N ARG A 201 5.09 0.49 1.96
CA ARG A 201 5.08 1.92 1.67
C ARG A 201 6.51 2.36 1.37
N LEU A 202 6.77 2.76 0.12
CA LEU A 202 8.13 3.15 -0.28
C LEU A 202 8.43 4.63 -0.01
N TYR A 203 7.49 5.50 -0.34
CA TYR A 203 7.66 6.95 -0.31
C TYR A 203 6.44 7.64 0.29
N ASP A 204 6.63 8.86 0.81
CA ASP A 204 5.62 9.65 1.50
C ASP A 204 5.61 11.13 1.05
N PHE A 205 5.73 11.35 -0.26
CA PHE A 205 5.67 12.65 -0.91
C PHE A 205 4.67 12.65 -2.08
N HIS A 206 4.30 13.84 -2.53
CA HIS A 206 3.36 13.99 -3.65
C HIS A 206 4.04 13.58 -4.96
N LEU A 207 3.33 12.83 -5.79
CA LEU A 207 3.78 12.41 -7.11
C LEU A 207 3.01 13.22 -8.15
N ILE A 208 3.62 14.34 -8.55
CA ILE A 208 3.11 15.36 -9.48
C ILE A 208 3.94 15.30 -10.76
#